data_AF-A0A6J7TVM8-F1
#
_entry.id   AF-A0A6J7TVM8-F1
#
_cell.length_a   1.000
_cell.length_b   1.000
_cell.length_c   1.000
_cell.angle_alpha   90.00
_cell.angle_beta   90.00
_cell.angle_gamma   90.00
#
_symmetry.space_group_name_H-M   'P 1'
#
loop_
_entity.id
_entity.type
_entity.pdbx_description
1 polymer ?
#
loop_
_entity_poly.entity_id
_entity_poly.type
_entity_poly.pdbx_seq_one_letter_code
_entity_poly.pdbx_strand_id
1 'polypeptide(L)'
;MDGTELLVTAAEDSLGWGLYPMVPFAGRVRDGVLMFRGLQYELPLRLPPNALHGTVLDVEWTVVEQLPAKITMTCDLGSDWPFAGTVTHVIDVVDGDVLFTLTLDAAEPQPAQVGWHPWFLPPRHSHHNFTAMLQQDVSGITTNQRVPVPHRKYDDCFVKPITMPWLTIGEVKVEISSDCSHWVIYNANPAGICFEPQSGPPNGINTEPYVVMPGKPLVRHMAITRIS
;
A
#
# COMPACT_ATOMS: atom_id res chain seq x y z
N MET A 1 -20.30 0.11 1.25
CA MET A 1 -20.92 1.03 0.27
C MET A 1 -22.32 0.50 -0.05
N ASP A 2 -23.37 1.32 0.07
CA ASP A 2 -24.79 0.89 -0.11
C ASP A 2 -25.18 -0.35 0.71
N GLY A 3 -24.71 -0.42 1.96
CA GLY A 3 -24.93 -1.59 2.84
C GLY A 3 -24.16 -2.85 2.45
N THR A 4 -23.38 -2.83 1.36
CA THR A 4 -22.50 -3.93 0.97
C THR A 4 -21.13 -3.75 1.61
N GLU A 5 -20.69 -4.76 2.34
CA GLU A 5 -19.31 -4.88 2.81
C GLU A 5 -18.41 -5.18 1.61
N LEU A 6 -17.32 -4.41 1.48
CA LEU A 6 -16.39 -4.55 0.36
C LEU A 6 -15.09 -5.22 0.80
N LEU A 7 -14.72 -5.07 2.08
CA LEU A 7 -13.44 -5.53 2.58
C LEU A 7 -13.59 -6.82 3.36
N VAL A 8 -12.54 -7.62 3.38
CA VAL A 8 -12.39 -8.69 4.36
C VAL A 8 -12.28 -8.02 5.73
N THR A 9 -13.20 -8.32 6.65
CA THR A 9 -13.31 -7.60 7.94
C THR A 9 -12.62 -8.31 9.12
N ALA A 10 -12.14 -9.54 8.91
CA ALA A 10 -11.36 -10.28 9.89
C ALA A 10 -10.56 -11.40 9.20
N ALA A 11 -9.40 -11.71 9.75
CA ALA A 11 -8.61 -12.90 9.46
C ALA A 11 -7.84 -13.32 10.72
N GLU A 12 -7.23 -14.51 10.71
CA GLU A 12 -6.38 -14.97 11.82
C GLU A 12 -5.11 -14.14 11.97
N ASP A 13 -4.56 -13.64 10.86
CA ASP A 13 -3.38 -12.80 10.79
C ASP A 13 -3.75 -11.35 10.46
N SER A 14 -3.04 -10.37 11.03
CA SER A 14 -3.27 -8.94 10.81
C SER A 14 -3.02 -8.50 9.38
N LEU A 15 -2.25 -9.28 8.61
CA LEU A 15 -1.96 -9.02 7.20
C LEU A 15 -3.08 -9.45 6.26
N GLY A 16 -4.09 -10.19 6.73
CA GLY A 16 -5.08 -10.88 5.88
C GLY A 16 -6.40 -10.15 5.68
N TRP A 17 -6.57 -8.94 6.20
CA TRP A 17 -7.86 -8.25 6.22
C TRP A 17 -7.73 -6.72 6.32
N GLY A 18 -8.84 -6.03 6.13
CA GLY A 18 -8.97 -4.59 6.28
C GLY A 18 -8.36 -3.78 5.14
N LEU A 19 -8.02 -2.53 5.44
CA LEU A 19 -7.32 -1.59 4.56
C LEU A 19 -6.37 -0.79 5.43
N TYR A 20 -5.09 -1.14 5.39
CA TYR A 20 -4.07 -0.51 6.23
C TYR A 20 -3.05 0.28 5.41
N PRO A 21 -2.52 1.39 5.95
CA PRO A 21 -1.35 2.07 5.41
C PRO A 21 -0.10 1.19 5.48
N MET A 22 0.76 1.31 4.48
CA MET A 22 2.11 0.74 4.45
C MET A 22 3.13 1.88 4.42
N VAL A 23 3.72 2.20 5.58
CA VAL A 23 4.66 3.30 5.79
C VAL A 23 5.70 2.86 6.83
N PRO A 24 7.00 3.17 6.68
CA PRO A 24 7.65 4.00 5.65
C PRO A 24 8.13 3.22 4.42
N PHE A 25 7.68 1.98 4.25
CA PHE A 25 7.87 1.22 3.02
C PHE A 25 6.65 0.34 2.73
N ALA A 26 6.40 0.09 1.44
CA ALA A 26 5.30 -0.76 0.99
C ALA A 26 5.82 -2.02 0.28
N GLY A 27 5.10 -3.12 0.44
CA GLY A 27 5.56 -4.45 0.04
C GLY A 27 6.77 -4.94 0.86
N ARG A 28 7.64 -5.72 0.20
CA ARG A 28 8.79 -6.42 0.80
C ARG A 28 10.04 -5.55 0.76
N VAL A 29 10.90 -5.64 1.78
CA VAL A 29 12.30 -5.18 1.76
C VAL A 29 13.20 -6.39 1.87
N ARG A 30 14.11 -6.54 0.90
CA ARG A 30 14.96 -7.72 0.78
C ARG A 30 15.74 -7.95 2.07
N ASP A 31 15.62 -9.16 2.60
CA ASP A 31 16.35 -9.64 3.78
C ASP A 31 16.18 -8.75 5.04
N GLY A 32 15.18 -7.85 5.03
CA GLY A 32 15.03 -6.81 6.04
C GLY A 32 16.20 -5.84 6.12
N VAL A 33 16.92 -5.62 5.02
CA VAL A 33 18.08 -4.73 5.01
C VAL A 33 17.76 -3.43 4.29
N LEU A 34 17.90 -2.31 5.00
CA LEU A 34 17.87 -0.97 4.43
C LEU A 34 19.30 -0.46 4.24
N MET A 35 19.61 0.01 3.03
CA MET A 35 20.85 0.70 2.71
C MET A 35 20.57 2.18 2.51
N PHE A 36 21.12 3.04 3.37
CA PHE A 36 20.96 4.48 3.23
C PHE A 36 22.22 5.23 3.63
N ARG A 37 22.67 6.14 2.75
CA ARG A 37 23.87 6.97 2.96
C ARG A 37 25.12 6.17 3.33
N GLY A 38 25.27 4.98 2.76
CA GLY A 38 26.40 4.08 3.00
C GLY A 38 26.33 3.30 4.32
N LEU A 39 25.24 3.43 5.08
CA LEU A 39 24.97 2.65 6.28
C LEU A 39 23.95 1.55 5.98
N GLN A 40 24.07 0.46 6.74
CA GLN A 40 23.16 -0.66 6.74
C GLN A 40 22.31 -0.62 8.02
N TYR A 41 21.01 -0.79 7.88
CA TYR A 41 20.07 -0.92 8.98
C TYR A 41 19.26 -2.21 8.83
N GLU A 42 19.03 -2.89 9.94
CA GLU A 42 18.19 -4.08 10.00
C GLU A 42 16.76 -3.69 10.36
N LEU A 43 15.81 -4.25 9.62
CA LEU A 43 14.38 -4.05 9.78
C LEU A 43 13.73 -5.34 10.31
N PRO A 44 12.66 -5.24 11.13
CA PRO A 44 11.95 -6.43 11.59
C PRO A 44 11.42 -7.31 10.45
N LEU A 45 11.69 -8.61 10.55
CA LEU A 45 11.26 -9.60 9.57
C LEU A 45 9.85 -10.10 9.86
N ARG A 46 8.85 -9.29 9.51
CA ARG A 46 7.43 -9.65 9.68
C ARG A 46 7.01 -10.85 8.83
N LEU A 47 7.61 -11.01 7.64
CA LEU A 47 7.42 -12.19 6.79
C LEU A 47 8.80 -12.70 6.31
N PRO A 48 9.49 -13.51 7.13
CA PRO A 48 10.83 -13.98 6.83
C PRO A 48 10.93 -14.64 5.44
N PRO A 49 12.02 -14.41 4.69
CA PRO A 49 13.24 -13.71 5.12
C PRO A 49 13.19 -12.18 5.01
N ASN A 50 12.06 -11.58 4.62
CA ASN A 50 11.98 -10.15 4.28
C ASN A 50 11.27 -9.34 5.37
N ALA A 51 11.58 -8.04 5.44
CA ALA A 51 10.67 -7.11 6.11
C ALA A 51 9.47 -6.84 5.20
N LEU A 52 8.32 -6.50 5.78
CA LEU A 52 7.05 -6.40 5.06
C LEU A 52 6.19 -5.25 5.61
N HIS A 53 5.69 -4.41 4.70
CA HIS A 53 4.61 -3.43 4.96
C HIS A 53 4.87 -2.34 6.00
N GLY A 54 6.13 -1.96 6.20
CA GLY A 54 6.46 -0.81 7.05
C GLY A 54 6.38 -1.13 8.54
N THR A 55 6.26 -0.06 9.33
CA THR A 55 6.28 -0.12 10.80
C THR A 55 4.98 0.32 11.44
N VAL A 56 4.03 0.86 10.66
CA VAL A 56 2.79 1.47 11.20
C VAL A 56 1.53 0.62 10.98
N LEU A 57 1.66 -0.58 10.42
CA LEU A 57 0.51 -1.41 10.04
C LEU A 57 -0.28 -1.95 11.24
N ASP A 58 0.41 -2.23 12.35
CA ASP A 58 -0.12 -2.88 13.57
C ASP A 58 0.13 -2.05 14.82
N VAL A 59 0.34 -0.74 14.66
CA VAL A 59 0.45 0.21 15.77
C VAL A 59 -0.89 0.90 16.02
N GLU A 60 -1.07 1.42 17.22
CA GLU A 60 -2.23 2.24 17.55
C GLU A 60 -2.09 3.63 16.91
N TRP A 61 -3.17 4.08 16.26
CA TRP A 61 -3.24 5.42 15.67
C TRP A 61 -4.05 6.35 16.56
N THR A 62 -3.55 7.57 16.76
CA THR A 62 -4.25 8.60 17.52
C THR A 62 -5.19 9.38 16.60
N VAL A 63 -6.48 9.42 16.93
CA VAL A 63 -7.45 10.29 16.24
C VAL A 63 -7.19 11.74 16.67
N VAL A 64 -6.84 12.60 15.72
CA VAL A 64 -6.56 14.03 15.97
C VAL A 64 -7.69 14.94 15.51
N GLU A 65 -8.53 14.46 14.59
CA GLU A 65 -9.75 15.15 14.16
C GLU A 65 -10.80 14.13 13.75
N GLN A 66 -12.05 14.37 14.15
CA GLN A 66 -13.20 13.59 13.73
C GLN A 66 -14.36 14.52 13.38
N LEU A 67 -14.81 14.42 12.13
CA LEU A 67 -15.95 15.13 11.55
C LEU A 67 -16.98 14.10 11.06
N PRO A 68 -18.23 14.50 10.71
CA PRO A 68 -19.28 13.54 10.35
C PRO A 68 -18.93 12.54 9.24
N ALA A 69 -18.09 12.95 8.28
CA ALA A 69 -17.70 12.13 7.13
C ALA A 69 -16.18 12.05 6.93
N LYS A 70 -15.38 12.55 7.90
CA LYS A 70 -13.92 12.61 7.78
C LYS A 70 -13.26 12.29 9.11
N ILE A 71 -12.19 11.51 9.06
CA ILE A 71 -11.33 11.26 10.22
C ILE A 71 -9.87 11.50 9.84
N THR A 72 -9.13 12.14 10.73
CA THR A 72 -7.68 12.34 10.61
C THR A 72 -7.02 11.61 11.78
N MET A 73 -6.09 10.73 11.45
CA MET A 73 -5.36 9.91 12.40
C MET A 73 -3.85 10.10 12.22
N THR A 74 -3.09 9.98 13.30
CA THR A 74 -1.63 10.08 13.26
C THR A 74 -0.94 8.98 14.07
N CYS A 75 0.27 8.60 13.66
CA CYS A 75 1.18 7.78 14.45
C CYS A 75 2.64 8.14 14.11
N ASP A 76 3.57 7.77 14.99
CA ASP A 76 5.00 7.89 14.72
C ASP A 76 5.53 6.62 14.04
N LEU A 77 6.61 6.74 13.27
CA LEU A 77 7.27 5.59 12.61
C LEU A 77 7.82 4.55 13.60
N GLY A 78 7.96 4.90 14.87
CA GLY A 78 8.45 4.01 15.93
C GLY A 78 9.94 3.68 15.82
N SER A 79 10.42 2.84 16.74
CA SER A 79 11.83 2.46 16.83
C SER A 79 12.26 1.39 15.82
N ASP A 80 11.30 0.71 15.20
CA ASP A 80 11.53 -0.30 14.15
C ASP A 80 11.99 0.33 12.83
N TRP A 81 11.92 1.66 12.74
CA TRP A 81 12.48 2.43 11.66
C TRP A 81 13.64 3.31 12.16
N PRO A 82 14.77 3.40 11.43
CA PRO A 82 15.96 4.10 11.94
C PRO A 82 15.85 5.62 12.05
N PHE A 83 14.81 6.22 11.44
CA PHE A 83 14.66 7.67 11.32
C PHE A 83 13.35 8.13 11.93
N ALA A 84 13.34 9.25 12.62
CA ALA A 84 12.11 9.80 13.17
C ALA A 84 11.20 10.38 12.07
N GLY A 85 9.90 10.20 12.24
CA GLY A 85 8.87 10.77 11.37
C GLY A 85 7.48 10.46 11.89
N THR A 86 6.51 11.22 11.39
CA THR A 86 5.11 11.10 11.76
C THR A 86 4.29 10.86 10.50
N VAL A 87 3.34 9.93 10.59
CA VAL A 87 2.45 9.55 9.50
C VAL A 87 1.06 10.06 9.83
N THR A 88 0.45 10.80 8.91
CA THR A 88 -0.96 11.18 8.98
C THR A 88 -1.75 10.41 7.94
N HIS A 89 -2.87 9.82 8.35
CA HIS A 89 -3.84 9.15 7.47
C HIS A 89 -5.19 9.85 7.62
N VAL A 90 -5.68 10.38 6.50
CA VAL A 90 -7.00 10.99 6.40
C VAL A 90 -7.90 10.07 5.61
N ILE A 91 -9.09 9.79 6.13
CA ILE A 91 -10.16 9.10 5.42
C ILE A 91 -11.34 10.05 5.35
N ASP A 92 -11.82 10.36 4.16
CA ASP A 92 -12.90 11.31 3.89
C ASP A 92 -13.94 10.67 2.98
N VAL A 93 -15.22 10.81 3.30
CA VAL A 93 -16.34 10.27 2.53
C VAL A 93 -17.08 11.42 1.87
N VAL A 94 -16.99 11.48 0.54
CA VAL A 94 -17.55 12.58 -0.27
C VAL A 94 -18.44 11.97 -1.35
N ASP A 95 -19.72 12.34 -1.35
CA ASP A 95 -20.72 11.85 -2.31
C ASP A 95 -20.79 10.31 -2.45
N GLY A 96 -20.44 9.59 -1.38
CA GLY A 96 -20.43 8.12 -1.33
C GLY A 96 -19.08 7.50 -1.72
N ASP A 97 -18.16 8.27 -2.29
CA ASP A 97 -16.78 7.84 -2.54
C ASP A 97 -15.96 7.94 -1.26
N VAL A 98 -14.94 7.08 -1.13
CA VAL A 98 -14.02 7.10 0.01
C VAL A 98 -12.65 7.54 -0.48
N LEU A 99 -12.18 8.67 0.02
CA LEU A 99 -10.91 9.30 -0.29
C LEU A 99 -9.93 9.07 0.85
N PHE A 100 -8.71 8.70 0.50
CA PHE A 100 -7.63 8.40 1.44
C PHE A 100 -6.43 9.30 1.11
N THR A 101 -5.87 9.94 2.12
CA THR A 101 -4.61 10.69 2.01
C THR A 101 -3.62 10.17 3.03
N LEU A 102 -2.43 9.78 2.55
CA LEU A 102 -1.29 9.46 3.41
C LEU A 102 -0.24 10.55 3.28
N THR A 103 0.20 11.05 4.42
CA THR A 103 1.28 12.03 4.54
C THR A 103 2.35 11.48 5.46
N LEU A 104 3.59 11.42 4.98
CA LEU A 104 4.76 11.15 5.81
C LEU A 104 5.58 12.43 5.97
N ASP A 105 5.64 12.93 7.20
CA ASP A 105 6.50 14.03 7.63
C ASP A 105 7.77 13.48 8.26
N ALA A 106 8.92 13.77 7.64
CA ALA A 106 10.22 13.30 8.08
C ALA A 106 10.90 14.33 9.01
N ALA A 107 11.39 13.89 10.17
CA ALA A 107 12.17 14.73 11.08
C ALA A 107 13.61 14.95 10.57
N GLU A 108 14.13 13.98 9.83
CA GLU A 108 15.41 14.02 9.14
C GLU A 108 15.32 13.34 7.76
N PRO A 109 16.25 13.62 6.82
CA PRO A 109 16.22 12.99 5.50
C PRO A 109 16.25 11.47 5.59
N GLN A 110 15.26 10.81 5.00
CA GLN A 110 15.12 9.36 5.04
C GLN A 110 14.52 8.82 3.74
N PRO A 111 14.91 7.61 3.29
CA PRO A 111 14.26 6.97 2.15
C PRO A 111 12.89 6.49 2.59
N ALA A 112 11.84 6.78 1.83
CA ALA A 112 10.52 6.30 2.19
C ALA A 112 9.63 6.05 0.99
N GLN A 113 8.63 5.23 1.24
CA GLN A 113 7.55 4.86 0.34
C GLN A 113 6.28 4.70 1.17
N VAL A 114 5.19 5.25 0.67
CA VAL A 114 3.84 5.08 1.23
C VAL A 114 2.96 4.28 0.26
N GLY A 115 1.95 3.61 0.80
CA GLY A 115 0.91 2.92 0.03
C GLY A 115 -0.22 2.40 0.92
N TRP A 116 -1.20 1.74 0.31
CA TRP A 116 -2.33 1.13 1.01
C TRP A 116 -2.49 -0.33 0.62
N HIS A 117 -3.01 -1.12 1.54
CA HIS A 117 -3.26 -2.55 1.33
C HIS A 117 -4.74 -2.92 1.55
N PRO A 118 -5.63 -2.60 0.60
CA PRO A 118 -7.04 -2.98 0.70
C PRO A 118 -7.24 -4.47 0.41
N TRP A 119 -7.80 -5.19 1.37
CA TRP A 119 -8.29 -6.56 1.19
C TRP A 119 -9.76 -6.57 0.80
N PHE A 120 -10.04 -6.68 -0.49
CA PHE A 120 -11.41 -6.81 -0.97
C PHE A 120 -11.92 -8.25 -0.84
N LEU A 121 -13.21 -8.40 -0.51
CA LEU A 121 -13.88 -9.71 -0.57
C LEU A 121 -13.78 -10.30 -1.99
N PRO A 122 -13.87 -11.64 -2.13
CA PRO A 122 -13.79 -12.29 -3.44
C PRO A 122 -14.83 -11.71 -4.41
N PRO A 123 -14.40 -11.04 -5.49
CA PRO A 123 -15.32 -10.33 -6.35
C PRO A 123 -15.96 -11.28 -7.37
N ARG A 124 -17.17 -10.95 -7.85
CA ARG A 124 -17.78 -11.62 -9.01
C ARG A 124 -16.98 -11.36 -10.28
N HIS A 125 -16.53 -10.12 -10.41
CA HIS A 125 -15.72 -9.65 -11.53
C HIS A 125 -14.62 -8.72 -11.01
N SER A 126 -13.43 -8.83 -11.56
CA SER A 126 -12.36 -7.85 -11.38
C SER A 126 -11.65 -7.62 -12.70
N HIS A 127 -11.07 -6.44 -12.82
CA HIS A 127 -10.33 -6.03 -13.99
C HIS A 127 -9.13 -5.21 -13.57
N HIS A 128 -8.04 -5.42 -14.28
CA HIS A 128 -6.83 -4.63 -14.20
C HIS A 128 -6.25 -4.55 -15.61
N ASN A 129 -5.69 -3.40 -15.96
CA ASN A 129 -5.10 -3.21 -17.27
C ASN A 129 -3.83 -2.38 -17.13
N PHE A 130 -2.70 -3.07 -17.08
CA PHE A 130 -1.38 -2.47 -16.89
C PHE A 130 -0.52 -2.73 -18.11
N THR A 131 0.30 -1.75 -18.48
CA THR A 131 1.24 -1.91 -19.60
C THR A 131 2.30 -2.98 -19.32
N ALA A 132 2.69 -3.15 -18.05
CA ALA A 132 3.70 -4.13 -17.67
C ALA A 132 3.57 -4.61 -16.21
N MET A 133 4.03 -5.84 -15.98
CA MET A 133 4.38 -6.39 -14.67
C MET A 133 5.90 -6.24 -14.47
N LEU A 134 6.34 -6.02 -13.23
CA LEU A 134 7.74 -6.07 -12.84
C LEU A 134 8.10 -7.51 -12.44
N GLN A 135 9.11 -8.09 -13.10
CA GLN A 135 9.54 -9.44 -12.84
C GLN A 135 10.15 -9.56 -11.44
N GLN A 136 9.77 -10.59 -10.71
CA GLN A 136 10.46 -11.00 -9.49
C GLN A 136 11.71 -11.81 -9.82
N ASP A 137 12.74 -11.66 -9.01
CA ASP A 137 13.90 -12.55 -9.04
C ASP A 137 13.60 -13.92 -8.41
N VAL A 138 14.63 -14.78 -8.37
CA VAL A 138 14.52 -16.13 -7.79
C VAL A 138 14.17 -16.15 -6.29
N SER A 139 14.32 -15.02 -5.60
CA SER A 139 13.99 -14.84 -4.18
C SER A 139 12.60 -14.23 -3.99
N GLY A 140 11.84 -14.00 -5.06
CA GLY A 140 10.50 -13.40 -4.99
C GLY A 140 10.51 -11.89 -4.77
N ILE A 141 11.63 -11.21 -5.01
CA ILE A 141 11.73 -9.75 -4.86
C ILE A 141 11.58 -9.08 -6.22
N THR A 142 10.71 -8.06 -6.27
CA THR A 142 10.48 -7.23 -7.44
C THR A 142 11.78 -6.61 -7.96
N THR A 143 12.02 -6.74 -9.26
CA THR A 143 13.11 -6.08 -9.98
C THR A 143 12.59 -4.91 -10.81
N ASN A 144 13.48 -4.19 -11.50
CA ASN A 144 13.09 -3.15 -12.45
C ASN A 144 12.77 -3.70 -13.86
N GLN A 145 12.91 -5.01 -14.09
CA GLN A 145 12.68 -5.62 -15.38
C GLN A 145 11.17 -5.71 -15.68
N ARG A 146 10.73 -5.03 -16.73
CA ARG A 146 9.34 -5.04 -17.20
C ARG A 146 9.09 -6.24 -18.11
N VAL A 147 7.99 -6.94 -17.87
CA VAL A 147 7.52 -8.07 -18.68
C VAL A 147 6.03 -7.91 -19.01
N PRO A 148 5.53 -8.57 -20.08
CA PRO A 148 4.10 -8.62 -20.34
C PRO A 148 3.31 -9.19 -19.16
N VAL A 149 2.10 -8.70 -18.95
CA VAL A 149 1.20 -9.18 -17.88
C VAL A 149 0.75 -10.61 -18.19
N PRO A 150 1.12 -11.62 -17.37
CA PRO A 150 0.78 -13.01 -17.63
C PRO A 150 -0.62 -13.36 -17.10
N HIS A 151 -1.35 -14.27 -17.73
CA HIS A 151 -2.63 -14.76 -17.20
C HIS A 151 -2.42 -15.83 -16.12
N ARG A 152 -2.35 -15.43 -14.84
CA ARG A 152 -2.27 -16.32 -13.68
C ARG A 152 -2.77 -15.62 -12.41
N LYS A 153 -2.71 -16.33 -11.28
CA LYS A 153 -2.78 -15.68 -9.97
C LYS A 153 -1.53 -14.83 -9.73
N TYR A 154 -1.67 -13.71 -9.04
CA TYR A 154 -0.65 -12.70 -8.79
C TYR A 154 -0.32 -12.56 -7.31
N ASP A 155 0.94 -12.25 -7.08
CA ASP A 155 1.53 -11.58 -5.90
C ASP A 155 2.66 -10.73 -6.49
N ASP A 156 2.30 -9.79 -7.36
CA ASP A 156 3.22 -9.16 -8.30
C ASP A 156 3.00 -7.66 -8.38
N CYS A 157 4.05 -6.93 -8.75
CA CYS A 157 4.02 -5.49 -8.92
C CYS A 157 3.78 -5.12 -10.40
N PHE A 158 2.93 -4.14 -10.65
CA PHE A 158 2.50 -3.66 -11.94
C PHE A 158 2.70 -2.15 -12.04
N VAL A 159 2.90 -1.67 -13.26
CA VAL A 159 3.15 -0.25 -13.54
C VAL A 159 2.40 0.22 -14.77
N LYS A 160 2.20 1.54 -14.87
CA LYS A 160 1.55 2.21 -16.01
C LYS A 160 0.13 1.66 -16.29
N PRO A 161 -0.84 1.90 -15.39
CA PRO A 161 -2.22 1.56 -15.64
C PRO A 161 -2.71 2.25 -16.91
N ILE A 162 -3.33 1.47 -17.80
CA ILE A 162 -4.06 1.98 -18.97
C ILE A 162 -5.46 2.39 -18.53
N THR A 163 -6.08 1.58 -17.66
CA THR A 163 -7.29 1.90 -16.92
C THR A 163 -7.06 1.56 -15.45
N MET A 164 -7.72 2.28 -14.54
CA MET A 164 -7.65 1.95 -13.13
C MET A 164 -8.29 0.59 -12.85
N PRO A 165 -7.79 -0.17 -11.85
CA PRO A 165 -8.39 -1.43 -11.47
C PRO A 165 -9.79 -1.21 -10.90
N TRP A 166 -10.69 -2.13 -11.22
CA TRP A 166 -12.04 -2.13 -10.69
C TRP A 166 -12.51 -3.55 -10.35
N LEU A 167 -13.48 -3.65 -9.46
CA LEU A 167 -14.07 -4.92 -9.04
C LEU A 167 -15.54 -4.77 -8.71
N THR A 168 -16.24 -5.91 -8.68
CA THR A 168 -17.66 -6.00 -8.33
C THR A 168 -17.85 -7.00 -7.19
N ILE A 169 -18.38 -6.52 -6.07
CA ILE A 169 -18.76 -7.33 -4.90
C ILE A 169 -20.26 -7.19 -4.69
N GLY A 170 -20.98 -8.32 -4.71
CA GLY A 170 -22.44 -8.30 -4.77
C GLY A 170 -22.91 -7.57 -6.03
N GLU A 171 -23.67 -6.49 -5.83
CA GLU A 171 -24.15 -5.58 -6.89
C GLU A 171 -23.34 -4.28 -6.99
N VAL A 172 -22.36 -4.07 -6.10
CA VAL A 172 -21.59 -2.83 -6.03
C VAL A 172 -20.32 -2.96 -6.88
N LYS A 173 -20.16 -2.05 -7.85
CA LYS A 173 -18.95 -1.95 -8.66
C LYS A 173 -18.13 -0.73 -8.23
N VAL A 174 -16.88 -0.96 -7.86
CA VAL A 174 -15.95 0.09 -7.45
C VAL A 174 -14.70 0.12 -8.30
N GLU A 175 -14.19 1.32 -8.54
CA GLU A 175 -12.86 1.58 -9.07
C GLU A 175 -11.92 1.98 -7.93
N ILE A 176 -10.66 1.56 -8.01
CA ILE A 176 -9.59 1.98 -7.11
C ILE A 176 -8.64 2.86 -7.92
N SER A 177 -8.55 4.14 -7.55
CA SER A 177 -7.65 5.10 -8.19
C SER A 177 -6.60 5.61 -7.21
N SER A 178 -5.43 6.01 -7.71
CA SER A 178 -4.36 6.58 -6.89
C SER A 178 -3.35 7.35 -7.74
N ASP A 179 -2.67 8.32 -7.13
CA ASP A 179 -1.50 9.00 -7.70
C ASP A 179 -0.18 8.21 -7.51
N CYS A 180 -0.24 7.05 -6.86
CA CYS A 180 0.86 6.09 -6.77
C CYS A 180 1.24 5.52 -8.14
N SER A 181 2.54 5.28 -8.32
CA SER A 181 3.13 4.86 -9.59
C SER A 181 3.15 3.35 -9.79
N HIS A 182 3.09 2.59 -8.70
CA HIS A 182 3.17 1.13 -8.67
C HIS A 182 1.92 0.54 -8.04
N TRP A 183 1.56 -0.66 -8.47
CA TRP A 183 0.40 -1.40 -7.97
C TRP A 183 0.81 -2.83 -7.68
N VAL A 184 0.63 -3.33 -6.46
CA VAL A 184 0.71 -4.77 -6.22
C VAL A 184 -0.70 -5.35 -6.37
N ILE A 185 -0.81 -6.43 -7.15
CA ILE A 185 -2.03 -7.23 -7.19
C ILE A 185 -1.74 -8.54 -6.50
N TYR A 186 -2.52 -8.83 -5.47
CA TYR A 186 -2.47 -10.09 -4.74
C TYR A 186 -3.82 -10.80 -4.82
N ASN A 187 -3.85 -11.99 -5.44
CA ASN A 187 -5.06 -12.81 -5.52
C ASN A 187 -4.76 -14.32 -5.33
N ALA A 188 -3.62 -14.63 -4.71
CA ALA A 188 -3.22 -16.00 -4.43
C ALA A 188 -4.17 -16.66 -3.40
N ASN A 189 -4.56 -15.91 -2.37
CA ASN A 189 -5.46 -16.34 -1.30
C ASN A 189 -6.93 -16.32 -1.77
N PRO A 190 -7.69 -17.44 -1.66
CA PRO A 190 -9.10 -17.46 -2.03
C PRO A 190 -10.00 -16.57 -1.14
N ALA A 191 -9.53 -16.13 0.03
CA ALA A 191 -10.29 -15.28 0.96
C ALA A 191 -10.49 -13.83 0.47
N GLY A 192 -9.69 -13.35 -0.49
CA GLY A 192 -9.81 -11.99 -0.98
C GLY A 192 -8.84 -11.64 -2.11
N ILE A 193 -8.93 -10.39 -2.58
CA ILE A 193 -8.04 -9.81 -3.59
C ILE A 193 -7.57 -8.44 -3.13
N CYS A 194 -6.32 -8.09 -3.43
CA CYS A 194 -5.75 -6.78 -3.16
C CYS A 194 -5.38 -6.06 -4.44
N PHE A 195 -5.68 -4.76 -4.48
CA PHE A 195 -5.16 -3.80 -5.44
C PHE A 195 -4.46 -2.71 -4.63
N GLU A 196 -3.15 -2.83 -4.49
CA GLU A 196 -2.35 -2.06 -3.55
C GLU A 196 -1.59 -0.94 -4.27
N PRO A 197 -2.06 0.32 -4.24
CA PRO A 197 -1.29 1.43 -4.75
C PRO A 197 -0.07 1.72 -3.84
N GLN A 198 1.11 1.81 -4.45
CA GLN A 198 2.38 2.06 -3.79
C GLN A 198 3.17 3.15 -4.53
N SER A 199 3.78 4.07 -3.77
CA SER A 199 4.54 5.20 -4.35
C SER A 199 5.88 4.81 -4.99
N GLY A 200 6.30 3.56 -4.83
CA GLY A 200 7.48 2.92 -5.42
C GLY A 200 7.25 1.40 -5.55
N PRO A 201 8.18 0.65 -6.16
CA PRO A 201 8.09 -0.81 -6.19
C PRO A 201 8.41 -1.42 -4.82
N PRO A 202 8.03 -2.68 -4.54
CA PRO A 202 8.62 -3.42 -3.42
C PRO A 202 10.15 -3.34 -3.45
N ASN A 203 10.78 -3.14 -2.29
CA ASN A 203 12.22 -2.86 -2.13
C ASN A 203 12.69 -1.54 -2.80
N GLY A 204 11.75 -0.65 -3.16
CA GLY A 204 12.01 0.65 -3.79
C GLY A 204 12.85 1.58 -2.93
N ILE A 205 12.67 1.53 -1.61
CA ILE A 205 13.50 2.30 -0.65
C ILE A 205 15.00 1.99 -0.73
N ASN A 206 15.40 0.88 -1.39
CA ASN A 206 16.80 0.54 -1.67
C ASN A 206 17.15 0.72 -3.15
N THR A 207 16.27 0.33 -4.06
CA THR A 207 16.56 0.25 -5.51
C THR A 207 16.30 1.55 -6.27
N GLU A 208 15.33 2.35 -5.80
CA GLU A 208 14.95 3.64 -6.36
C GLU A 208 14.46 4.57 -5.21
N PRO A 209 15.35 4.92 -4.26
CA PRO A 209 14.94 5.59 -3.03
C PRO A 209 14.41 7.01 -3.32
N TYR A 210 13.17 7.26 -2.92
CA TYR A 210 12.67 8.62 -2.74
C TYR A 210 13.03 9.11 -1.34
N VAL A 211 13.84 10.18 -1.25
CA VAL A 211 14.25 10.74 0.05
C VAL A 211 13.27 11.83 0.46
N VAL A 212 12.53 11.59 1.54
CA VAL A 212 11.67 12.59 2.18
C VAL A 212 12.53 13.52 2.99
N MET A 213 12.36 14.82 2.79
CA MET A 213 13.14 15.86 3.46
C MET A 213 12.28 16.56 4.52
N PRO A 214 12.87 17.03 5.63
CA PRO A 214 12.14 17.86 6.59
C PRO A 214 11.49 19.07 5.93
N GLY A 215 10.22 19.31 6.26
CA GLY A 215 9.40 20.37 5.66
C GLY A 215 8.93 20.11 4.22
N LYS A 216 9.18 18.91 3.67
CA LYS A 216 8.70 18.47 2.36
C LYS A 216 8.09 17.06 2.45
N PRO A 217 6.89 16.93 3.01
CA PRO A 217 6.28 15.63 3.23
C PRO A 217 6.07 14.84 1.93
N LEU A 218 6.11 13.52 2.05
CA LEU A 218 5.63 12.62 1.01
C LEU A 218 4.12 12.44 1.17
N VAL A 219 3.35 12.98 0.22
CA VAL A 219 1.89 12.89 0.21
C VAL A 219 1.44 12.04 -0.96
N ARG A 220 0.52 11.10 -0.72
CA ARG A 220 -0.16 10.32 -1.76
C ARG A 220 -1.65 10.25 -1.48
N HIS A 221 -2.40 9.93 -2.53
CA HIS A 221 -3.86 9.82 -2.50
C HIS A 221 -4.33 8.50 -3.09
N MET A 222 -5.39 7.94 -2.53
CA MET A 222 -6.14 6.82 -3.10
C MET A 222 -7.63 7.15 -2.98
N ALA A 223 -8.44 6.68 -3.92
CA ALA A 223 -9.89 6.72 -3.80
C ALA A 223 -10.51 5.38 -4.16
N ILE A 224 -11.58 5.02 -3.46
CA ILE A 224 -12.48 3.93 -3.82
C ILE A 224 -13.80 4.58 -4.22
N THR A 225 -14.11 4.54 -5.51
CA THR A 225 -15.25 5.25 -6.09
C THR A 225 -16.26 4.27 -6.67
N ARG A 226 -17.55 4.61 -6.57
CA ARG A 226 -18.58 3.80 -7.22
C ARG A 226 -18.65 4.14 -8.72
N ILE A 227 -18.70 3.12 -9.57
CA ILE A 227 -18.76 3.32 -11.04
C ILE A 227 -19.96 2.67 -11.74
N SER A 228 -20.84 1.99 -10.98
CA SER A 228 -22.21 1.61 -11.38
C SER A 228 -23.03 1.15 -10.19
#